data_AF-A0A850ZIT5-F1
#
_entry.id   AF-A0A850ZIT5-F1
#
_cell.length_a   1.000
_cell.length_b   1.000
_cell.length_c   1.000
_cell.angle_alpha   90.00
_cell.angle_beta   90.00
_cell.angle_gamma   90.00
#
_symmetry.space_group_name_H-M   'P 1'
#
loop_
_entity.id
_entity.type
_entity.pdbx_description
1 polymer ?
#
loop_
_entity_poly.entity_id
_entity_poly.type
_entity_poly.pdbx_seq_one_letter_code
_entity_poly.pdbx_strand_id
1 'polypeptide(L)'
;RPPTPPPPGAPTARILFLTDLHWDRQYVAGSAAACPDPLCCRGAPREGPGVAGFWGSYSKCDLPLHTIDALLAQLPNATGRTSNATGNSTGSFAAAYWTGDIPAHDVWQQSRGDQLRALRTVTALLRARLGGLRVFPAVGNHEATPVNAFPPPYVRGNQSAAWLYDAMAEAWQDWLPPAALHTLRAGGFYTAQVWPGLRLVSLNMNFCSQANFWLLINATDPAGQLQWLMGVLADAERDGEKVHIIGHIPPAHCLRSWSWNYYRIVNRFEGTIAAQFFGHTHLDEFELFYDEETLSRPVSIAFIAPSVTTYINLNPGAPQTPACVPPNQPSPPPALTVPPAAGYRVYEVAGSYPGSSHAVLDHETFILNLTEANAAPPGTRPPWQRLYSARKAYGLPTAFPSDWDRLVRRMQDDEQLFQLFWFHLHKGHPPHEPCGSPCKAALLCALRSGRAADPALCRPLRPTLPFPRIQELWHRQRLC
;
A
#
# COMPACT_ATOMS: atom_id res chain seq x y z
N ARG A 1 -22.97 13.10 3.45
CA ARG A 1 -23.04 13.97 2.25
C ARG A 1 -21.76 13.75 1.46
N PRO A 2 -21.79 13.67 0.12
CA PRO A 2 -20.58 13.52 -0.68
C PRO A 2 -19.57 14.65 -0.39
N PRO A 3 -18.26 14.38 -0.43
CA PRO A 3 -17.27 15.42 -0.28
C PRO A 3 -17.40 16.45 -1.41
N THR A 4 -17.26 17.73 -1.07
CA THR A 4 -17.23 18.82 -2.04
C THR A 4 -15.78 19.23 -2.31
N PRO A 5 -15.43 19.63 -3.55
CA PRO A 5 -14.11 20.19 -3.83
C PRO A 5 -13.83 21.38 -2.91
N PRO A 6 -12.57 21.57 -2.49
CA PRO A 6 -12.19 22.71 -1.68
C PRO A 6 -12.39 24.02 -2.49
N PRO A 7 -12.68 25.16 -1.82
CA PRO A 7 -12.74 26.46 -2.47
C PRO A 7 -11.43 26.80 -3.19
N PRO A 8 -11.46 27.62 -4.26
CA PRO A 8 -10.25 28.10 -4.91
C PRO A 8 -9.28 28.77 -3.91
N GLY A 9 -8.01 28.37 -3.93
CA GLY A 9 -6.98 28.88 -3.03
C GLY A 9 -7.02 28.33 -1.60
N ALA A 10 -7.91 27.37 -1.29
CA ALA A 10 -7.89 26.71 0.01
C ALA A 10 -6.58 25.92 0.21
N PRO A 11 -6.04 25.88 1.44
CA PRO A 11 -4.81 25.16 1.73
C PRO A 11 -4.90 23.66 1.37
N THR A 12 -3.84 23.12 0.80
CA THR A 12 -3.64 21.67 0.60
C THR A 12 -2.44 21.19 1.41
N ALA A 13 -2.36 19.89 1.66
CA ALA A 13 -1.26 19.26 2.37
C ALA A 13 -0.77 18.02 1.60
N ARG A 14 0.53 17.74 1.65
CA ARG A 14 1.13 16.54 1.08
C ARG A 14 1.41 15.52 2.17
N ILE A 15 0.96 14.28 1.97
CA ILE A 15 1.22 13.16 2.87
C ILE A 15 2.09 12.14 2.13
N LEU A 16 3.25 11.83 2.69
CA LEU A 16 4.10 10.74 2.21
C LEU A 16 3.47 9.40 2.61
N PHE A 17 3.42 8.44 1.70
CA PHE A 17 2.95 7.09 2.00
C PHE A 17 4.00 6.06 1.63
N LEU A 18 4.44 5.31 2.64
CA LEU A 18 5.41 4.22 2.52
C LEU A 18 4.75 2.91 2.95
N THR A 19 5.01 1.83 2.24
CA THR A 19 4.49 0.51 2.56
C THR A 19 5.38 -0.58 1.97
N ASP A 20 5.36 -1.76 2.57
CA ASP A 20 6.01 -2.96 2.04
C ASP A 20 7.48 -2.71 1.67
N LEU A 21 8.27 -2.29 2.67
CA LEU A 21 9.69 -1.98 2.49
C LEU A 21 10.51 -3.25 2.26
N HIS A 22 10.17 -4.31 2.99
CA HIS A 22 10.83 -5.61 2.99
C HIS A 22 12.35 -5.51 2.86
N TRP A 23 12.98 -5.07 3.94
CA TRP A 23 14.43 -5.04 4.02
C TRP A 23 14.99 -6.46 4.20
N ASP A 24 15.74 -6.92 3.19
CA ASP A 24 16.54 -8.14 3.30
C ASP A 24 17.97 -7.82 3.73
N ARG A 25 18.28 -8.19 4.97
CA ARG A 25 19.63 -8.06 5.53
C ARG A 25 20.67 -8.94 4.82
N GLN A 26 20.24 -10.05 4.21
CA GLN A 26 21.15 -10.99 3.51
C GLN A 26 21.14 -10.78 1.99
N TYR A 27 20.57 -9.68 1.48
CA TYR A 27 20.66 -9.36 0.07
C TYR A 27 22.13 -9.20 -0.36
N VAL A 28 22.53 -9.88 -1.43
CA VAL A 28 23.89 -9.82 -1.98
C VAL A 28 23.82 -9.56 -3.48
N ALA A 29 24.33 -8.41 -3.93
CA ALA A 29 24.49 -8.12 -5.35
C ALA A 29 25.41 -9.16 -6.02
N GLY A 30 25.07 -9.59 -7.23
CA GLY A 30 25.78 -10.64 -7.97
C GLY A 30 25.36 -12.07 -7.63
N SER A 31 24.55 -12.29 -6.58
CA SER A 31 24.01 -13.62 -6.26
C SER A 31 22.92 -14.05 -7.25
N ALA A 32 22.42 -15.29 -7.14
CA ALA A 32 21.38 -15.78 -8.04
C ALA A 32 20.05 -15.05 -7.80
N ALA A 33 19.56 -14.33 -8.82
CA ALA A 33 18.23 -13.72 -8.78
C ALA A 33 17.11 -14.76 -8.99
N ALA A 34 17.41 -15.86 -9.68
CA ALA A 34 16.52 -17.02 -9.82
C ALA A 34 17.12 -18.21 -9.06
N CYS A 35 16.38 -18.70 -8.07
CA CYS A 35 16.76 -19.80 -7.18
C CYS A 35 15.51 -20.66 -6.87
N PRO A 36 15.68 -21.89 -6.36
CA PRO A 36 14.53 -22.73 -6.00
C PRO A 36 13.76 -22.21 -4.78
N ASP A 37 14.41 -21.45 -3.88
CA ASP A 37 13.82 -20.95 -2.65
C ASP A 37 12.77 -19.85 -2.87
N PRO A 38 11.84 -19.60 -1.93
CA PRO A 38 10.82 -18.56 -2.07
C PRO A 38 11.37 -17.12 -2.12
N LEU A 39 12.57 -16.88 -1.58
CA LEU A 39 13.28 -15.59 -1.66
C LEU A 39 14.72 -15.83 -2.15
N CYS A 40 15.12 -15.13 -3.22
CA CYS A 40 16.42 -15.21 -3.86
C CYS A 40 17.25 -13.93 -3.64
N CYS A 41 18.29 -13.72 -4.46
CA CYS A 41 19.24 -12.60 -4.34
C CYS A 41 20.07 -12.61 -3.04
N ARG A 42 20.34 -13.82 -2.54
CA ARG A 42 21.10 -14.10 -1.31
C ARG A 42 22.23 -15.09 -1.60
N GLY A 43 23.19 -15.17 -0.68
CA GLY A 43 24.29 -16.13 -0.75
C GLY A 43 25.47 -15.64 -1.59
N ALA A 44 26.27 -16.58 -2.10
CA ALA A 44 27.52 -16.25 -2.80
C ALA A 44 27.24 -15.58 -4.16
N PRO A 45 28.00 -14.51 -4.52
CA PRO A 45 28.01 -14.00 -5.88
C PRO A 45 28.41 -15.07 -6.89
N ARG A 46 27.84 -15.00 -8.10
CA ARG A 46 28.17 -15.91 -9.20
C ARG A 46 28.37 -15.13 -10.48
N GLU A 47 29.05 -15.74 -11.44
CA GLU A 47 29.19 -15.20 -12.80
C GLU A 47 28.06 -15.70 -13.72
N GLY A 48 27.72 -14.90 -14.72
CA GLY A 48 26.73 -15.25 -15.74
C GLY A 48 25.40 -14.45 -15.64
N PRO A 49 24.44 -14.74 -16.52
CA PRO A 49 23.17 -14.02 -16.57
C PRO A 49 22.26 -14.35 -15.37
N GLY A 50 21.31 -13.45 -15.09
CA GLY A 50 20.33 -13.64 -14.01
C GLY A 50 20.94 -13.51 -12.62
N VAL A 51 21.87 -12.56 -12.47
CA VAL A 51 22.46 -12.18 -11.18
C VAL A 51 21.73 -10.99 -10.58
N ALA A 52 21.77 -10.89 -9.25
CA ALA A 52 21.13 -9.83 -8.52
C ALA A 52 21.79 -8.47 -8.80
N GLY A 53 21.00 -7.45 -9.15
CA GLY A 53 21.46 -6.07 -9.31
C GLY A 53 21.87 -5.45 -7.98
N PHE A 54 22.57 -4.31 -8.04
CA PHE A 54 23.01 -3.61 -6.83
C PHE A 54 21.85 -3.00 -6.05
N TRP A 55 20.89 -2.38 -6.74
CA TRP A 55 19.76 -1.66 -6.11
C TRP A 55 18.55 -2.55 -5.80
N GLY A 56 18.61 -3.83 -6.13
CA GLY A 56 17.44 -4.70 -6.17
C GLY A 56 17.37 -5.44 -7.49
N SER A 57 16.45 -6.39 -7.58
CA SER A 57 16.32 -7.28 -8.73
C SER A 57 14.88 -7.64 -9.01
N TYR A 58 14.58 -7.77 -10.29
CA TYR A 58 13.27 -8.20 -10.77
C TYR A 58 13.14 -9.71 -10.70
N SER A 59 12.75 -10.18 -9.52
CA SER A 59 12.50 -11.58 -9.23
C SER A 59 11.70 -11.67 -7.93
N LYS A 60 11.62 -12.85 -7.34
CA LYS A 60 11.29 -13.08 -5.94
C LYS A 60 12.45 -12.66 -5.04
N CYS A 61 12.76 -11.36 -5.04
CA CYS A 61 13.82 -10.75 -4.25
C CYS A 61 13.29 -9.49 -3.54
N ASP A 62 13.82 -9.27 -2.35
CA ASP A 62 13.56 -8.10 -1.52
C ASP A 62 14.71 -7.10 -1.63
N LEU A 63 14.64 -5.99 -0.87
CA LEU A 63 15.54 -4.87 -1.05
C LEU A 63 16.73 -4.87 -0.07
N PRO A 64 17.92 -4.49 -0.55
CA PRO A 64 19.00 -4.12 0.36
C PRO A 64 18.73 -2.75 1.01
N LEU A 65 19.31 -2.53 2.19
CA LEU A 65 19.06 -1.32 2.99
C LEU A 65 19.40 -0.02 2.24
N HIS A 66 20.44 -0.04 1.41
CA HIS A 66 20.90 1.15 0.69
C HIS A 66 19.90 1.64 -0.38
N THR A 67 19.03 0.78 -0.91
CA THR A 67 17.96 1.20 -1.82
C THR A 67 16.87 1.97 -1.07
N ILE A 68 16.48 1.49 0.11
CA ILE A 68 15.55 2.18 1.00
C ILE A 68 16.16 3.52 1.45
N ASP A 69 17.44 3.52 1.81
CA ASP A 69 18.15 4.76 2.16
C ASP A 69 18.19 5.76 0.99
N ALA A 70 18.45 5.30 -0.23
CA ALA A 70 18.45 6.13 -1.42
C ALA A 70 17.07 6.72 -1.73
N LEU A 71 15.99 5.95 -1.53
CA LEU A 71 14.61 6.45 -1.62
C LEU A 71 14.41 7.62 -0.66
N LEU A 72 14.77 7.43 0.61
CA LEU A 72 14.52 8.43 1.63
C LEU A 72 15.40 9.67 1.46
N ALA A 73 16.64 9.50 0.97
CA ALA A 73 17.61 10.58 0.80
C ALA A 73 17.26 11.60 -0.30
N GLN A 74 16.41 11.24 -1.25
CA GLN A 74 15.94 12.15 -2.30
C GLN A 74 14.64 12.88 -1.95
N LEU A 75 13.93 12.45 -0.91
CA LEU A 75 12.69 13.08 -0.53
C LEU A 75 12.99 14.55 -0.19
N PRO A 76 12.16 15.51 -0.64
CA PRO A 76 12.37 16.91 -0.37
C PRO A 76 12.70 17.11 1.11
N ASN A 77 13.85 17.74 1.40
CA ASN A 77 14.40 17.82 2.75
C ASN A 77 13.32 18.26 3.74
N ALA A 78 12.79 17.32 4.52
CA ALA A 78 11.96 17.58 5.70
C ALA A 78 12.74 18.38 6.77
N THR A 79 14.03 18.64 6.52
CA THR A 79 14.99 19.36 7.34
C THR A 79 15.29 20.80 6.88
N GLY A 80 14.55 21.35 5.89
CA GLY A 80 14.57 22.80 5.63
C GLY A 80 15.79 23.35 4.90
N ARG A 81 16.37 22.61 3.96
CA ARG A 81 17.39 23.14 3.03
C ARG A 81 17.17 22.63 1.61
N THR A 82 16.47 23.40 0.80
CA THR A 82 16.94 23.99 -0.48
C THR A 82 15.78 24.71 -1.17
N SER A 83 15.91 26.02 -1.29
CA SER A 83 15.24 26.82 -2.30
C SER A 83 15.78 26.44 -3.68
N ASN A 84 14.97 25.82 -4.55
CA ASN A 84 15.22 25.86 -5.97
C ASN A 84 14.46 27.04 -6.58
N ALA A 85 15.16 27.78 -7.44
CA ALA A 85 14.81 29.07 -8.02
C ALA A 85 13.70 29.01 -9.09
N THR A 86 12.60 28.32 -8.80
CA THR A 86 11.34 28.45 -9.53
C THR A 86 10.23 28.53 -8.48
N GLY A 87 9.60 29.72 -8.37
CA GLY A 87 8.73 30.09 -7.26
C GLY A 87 7.41 29.31 -7.19
N ASN A 88 7.47 28.07 -6.69
CA ASN A 88 6.31 27.31 -6.26
C ASN A 88 6.70 26.46 -5.04
N SER A 89 6.25 26.85 -3.85
CA SER A 89 6.51 26.17 -2.57
C SER A 89 5.80 24.80 -2.53
N THR A 90 6.42 23.80 -3.18
CA THR A 90 5.87 22.45 -3.40
C THR A 90 6.54 21.38 -2.53
N GLY A 91 7.43 21.76 -1.60
CA GLY A 91 8.54 20.90 -1.17
C GLY A 91 8.50 20.25 0.22
N SER A 92 7.41 20.27 0.99
CA SER A 92 7.40 19.61 2.32
C SER A 92 6.16 18.76 2.56
N PHE A 93 6.35 17.66 3.29
CA PHE A 93 5.26 16.80 3.75
C PHE A 93 4.71 17.29 5.09
N ALA A 94 3.40 17.22 5.27
CA ALA A 94 2.74 17.54 6.54
C ALA A 94 2.78 16.37 7.53
N ALA A 95 2.75 15.14 7.00
CA ALA A 95 2.89 13.89 7.75
C ALA A 95 3.37 12.77 6.82
N ALA A 96 3.79 11.64 7.39
CA ALA A 96 3.99 10.40 6.67
C ALA A 96 3.13 9.28 7.26
N TYR A 97 2.55 8.44 6.41
CA TYR A 97 1.88 7.20 6.78
C TYR A 97 2.77 6.02 6.36
N TRP A 98 2.93 5.04 7.24
CA TRP A 98 3.82 3.90 7.01
C TRP A 98 3.15 2.57 7.38
N THR A 99 2.64 1.82 6.41
CA THR A 99 1.71 0.71 6.70
C THR A 99 2.36 -0.66 6.85
N GLY A 100 3.55 -0.74 7.45
CA GLY A 100 4.15 -2.01 7.86
C GLY A 100 4.94 -2.74 6.77
N ASP A 101 5.11 -4.05 6.99
CA ASP A 101 5.93 -4.99 6.22
C ASP A 101 7.38 -4.53 6.04
N ILE A 102 8.06 -4.52 7.18
CA ILE A 102 9.48 -4.17 7.32
C ILE A 102 10.38 -5.37 7.00
N PRO A 103 10.18 -6.57 7.57
CA PRO A 103 11.08 -7.70 7.37
C PRO A 103 10.86 -8.35 5.99
N ALA A 104 11.90 -8.99 5.46
CA ALA A 104 11.85 -9.69 4.17
C ALA A 104 10.97 -10.95 4.18
N HIS A 105 10.85 -11.60 3.03
CA HIS A 105 10.09 -12.84 2.81
C HIS A 105 10.87 -14.12 3.17
N ASP A 106 11.95 -14.04 3.97
CA ASP A 106 12.73 -15.20 4.42
C ASP A 106 12.12 -15.93 5.63
N VAL A 107 10.80 -16.09 5.59
CA VAL A 107 9.93 -16.52 6.69
C VAL A 107 10.29 -17.88 7.29
N TRP A 108 11.04 -18.72 6.57
CA TRP A 108 11.48 -20.03 7.04
C TRP A 108 12.63 -19.96 8.05
N GLN A 109 13.31 -18.82 8.18
CA GLN A 109 14.48 -18.67 9.04
C GLN A 109 14.52 -17.35 9.84
N GLN A 110 13.35 -16.85 10.25
CA GLN A 110 13.24 -15.62 11.02
C GLN A 110 13.12 -15.85 12.52
N SER A 111 13.99 -15.22 13.31
CA SER A 111 13.89 -15.17 14.78
C SER A 111 13.27 -13.86 15.26
N ARG A 112 12.76 -13.82 16.50
CA ARG A 112 12.26 -12.55 17.09
C ARG A 112 13.35 -11.47 17.12
N GLY A 113 14.60 -11.88 17.33
CA GLY A 113 15.74 -10.97 17.31
C GLY A 113 15.96 -10.32 15.93
N ASP A 114 15.70 -11.05 14.85
CA ASP A 114 15.79 -10.52 13.48
C ASP A 114 14.64 -9.56 13.19
N GLN A 115 13.40 -9.89 13.59
CA GLN A 115 12.25 -9.00 13.44
C GLN A 115 12.46 -7.67 14.19
N LEU A 116 12.90 -7.74 15.46
CA LEU A 116 13.18 -6.54 16.26
C LEU A 116 14.34 -5.71 15.69
N ARG A 117 15.33 -6.36 15.07
CA ARG A 117 16.42 -5.68 14.38
C ARG A 117 15.89 -4.94 13.15
N ALA A 118 15.07 -5.58 12.32
CA ALA A 118 14.43 -4.95 11.17
C ALA A 118 13.63 -3.72 11.59
N LEU A 119 12.74 -3.88 12.58
CA LEU A 119 11.95 -2.79 13.16
C LEU A 119 12.84 -1.61 13.59
N ARG A 120 13.86 -1.86 14.43
CA ARG A 120 14.71 -0.80 14.98
C ARG A 120 15.56 -0.12 13.91
N THR A 121 16.16 -0.89 13.01
CA THR A 121 17.03 -0.35 11.95
C THR A 121 16.24 0.53 10.99
N VAL A 122 15.10 0.05 10.47
CA VAL A 122 14.31 0.81 9.50
C VAL A 122 13.63 2.01 10.16
N THR A 123 13.13 1.87 11.39
CA THR A 123 12.59 3.01 12.16
C THR A 123 13.67 4.08 12.40
N ALA A 124 14.89 3.69 12.76
CA ALA A 124 16.00 4.62 12.95
C ALA A 124 16.39 5.32 11.64
N LEU A 125 16.39 4.58 10.51
CA LEU A 125 16.66 5.14 9.18
C LEU A 125 15.61 6.18 8.79
N LEU A 126 14.33 5.86 8.96
CA LEU A 126 13.22 6.79 8.71
C LEU A 126 13.34 8.04 9.58
N ARG A 127 13.61 7.89 10.89
CA ARG A 127 13.82 9.03 11.79
C ARG A 127 14.99 9.91 11.32
N ALA A 128 16.11 9.30 10.93
CA ALA A 128 17.29 10.02 10.47
C ALA A 128 17.04 10.79 9.16
N ARG A 129 16.27 10.22 8.22
CA ARG A 129 16.01 10.82 6.91
C ARG A 129 14.83 11.79 6.88
N LEU A 130 13.78 11.50 7.63
CA LEU A 130 12.56 12.32 7.68
C LEU A 130 12.60 13.41 8.76
N GLY A 131 13.60 13.38 9.65
CA GLY A 131 13.83 14.44 10.63
C GLY A 131 12.61 14.66 11.54
N GLY A 132 12.11 15.90 11.58
CA GLY A 132 10.97 16.30 12.41
C GLY A 132 9.59 15.90 11.87
N LEU A 133 9.51 15.25 10.70
CA LEU A 133 8.24 14.80 10.14
C LEU A 133 7.61 13.72 11.03
N ARG A 134 6.36 13.92 11.44
CA ARG A 134 5.61 12.91 12.19
C ARG A 134 5.23 11.75 11.27
N VAL A 135 5.62 10.53 11.67
CA VAL A 135 5.32 9.29 10.95
C VAL A 135 4.27 8.50 11.72
N PHE A 136 3.19 8.11 11.07
CA PHE A 136 2.13 7.29 11.65
C PHE A 136 2.18 5.88 11.07
N PRO A 137 2.76 4.90 11.81
CA PRO A 137 2.88 3.54 11.33
C PRO A 137 1.62 2.70 11.54
N ALA A 138 1.48 1.63 10.76
CA ALA A 138 0.56 0.51 11.01
C ALA A 138 1.34 -0.82 11.03
N VAL A 139 0.76 -1.85 11.63
CA VAL A 139 1.38 -3.18 11.75
C VAL A 139 1.04 -4.00 10.50
N GLY A 140 2.07 -4.50 9.80
CA GLY A 140 1.93 -5.44 8.69
C GLY A 140 1.94 -6.89 9.14
N ASN A 141 1.92 -7.82 8.19
CA ASN A 141 1.83 -9.25 8.49
C ASN A 141 3.21 -9.94 8.61
N HIS A 142 4.27 -9.30 8.12
CA HIS A 142 5.65 -9.78 8.25
C HIS A 142 6.36 -9.35 9.54
N GLU A 143 5.79 -8.47 10.38
CA GLU A 143 6.46 -8.03 11.61
C GLU A 143 6.63 -9.15 12.65
N ALA A 144 5.71 -10.10 12.70
CA ALA A 144 5.77 -11.22 13.64
C ALA A 144 6.53 -12.42 13.06
N THR A 145 7.07 -13.26 13.95
CA THR A 145 7.56 -14.59 13.60
C THR A 145 6.89 -15.65 14.48
N PRO A 146 6.33 -16.73 13.91
CA PRO A 146 6.20 -17.00 12.47
C PRO A 146 5.37 -15.92 11.74
N VAL A 147 5.55 -15.78 10.43
CA VAL A 147 4.80 -14.81 9.61
C VAL A 147 3.29 -14.99 9.81
N ASN A 148 2.53 -13.88 9.82
CA ASN A 148 1.09 -13.83 10.09
C ASN A 148 0.66 -14.23 11.52
N ALA A 149 1.57 -14.64 12.41
CA ALA A 149 1.22 -15.11 13.75
C ALA A 149 0.96 -13.94 14.72
N PHE A 150 -0.27 -13.42 14.71
CA PHE A 150 -0.72 -12.35 15.59
C PHE A 150 -1.79 -12.84 16.58
N PRO A 151 -1.38 -13.48 17.68
CA PRO A 151 -2.30 -13.96 18.70
C PRO A 151 -3.07 -12.79 19.34
N PRO A 152 -4.41 -12.87 19.45
CA PRO A 152 -5.18 -11.82 20.10
C PRO A 152 -4.87 -11.68 21.60
N PRO A 153 -5.25 -10.56 22.25
CA PRO A 153 -4.85 -10.24 23.63
C PRO A 153 -5.30 -11.22 24.72
N TYR A 154 -6.23 -12.14 24.42
CA TYR A 154 -6.59 -13.22 25.34
C TYR A 154 -5.46 -14.26 25.49
N VAL A 155 -4.57 -14.37 24.51
CA VAL A 155 -3.35 -15.20 24.59
C VAL A 155 -2.30 -14.43 25.39
N ARG A 156 -1.82 -15.03 26.49
CA ARG A 156 -0.89 -14.41 27.44
C ARG A 156 0.48 -15.08 27.43
N GLY A 157 1.42 -14.46 28.15
CA GLY A 157 2.76 -14.99 28.32
C GLY A 157 3.62 -14.90 27.05
N ASN A 158 4.64 -15.75 26.97
CA ASN A 158 5.65 -15.65 25.91
C ASN A 158 5.12 -15.92 24.50
N GLN A 159 3.96 -16.59 24.35
CA GLN A 159 3.35 -16.83 23.04
C GLN A 159 2.58 -15.62 22.51
N SER A 160 2.29 -14.63 23.34
CA SER A 160 1.62 -13.39 22.90
C SER A 160 2.51 -12.53 21.99
N ALA A 161 1.91 -11.54 21.33
CA ALA A 161 2.61 -10.55 20.52
C ALA A 161 3.22 -9.38 21.34
N ALA A 162 3.19 -9.44 22.68
CA ALA A 162 3.68 -8.36 23.55
C ALA A 162 5.13 -7.97 23.26
N TRP A 163 6.02 -8.94 23.02
CA TRP A 163 7.43 -8.71 22.66
C TRP A 163 7.60 -7.77 21.45
N LEU A 164 6.65 -7.82 20.51
CA LEU A 164 6.65 -7.01 19.29
C LEU A 164 6.01 -5.66 19.54
N TYR A 165 4.83 -5.64 20.16
CA TYR A 165 4.08 -4.40 20.42
C TYR A 165 4.77 -3.47 21.42
N ASP A 166 5.44 -4.02 22.43
CA ASP A 166 6.25 -3.24 23.36
C ASP A 166 7.44 -2.61 22.65
N ALA A 167 8.14 -3.37 21.79
CA ALA A 167 9.25 -2.85 21.01
C ALA A 167 8.81 -1.82 19.95
N MET A 168 7.63 -1.97 19.36
CA MET A 168 7.03 -0.95 18.48
C MET A 168 6.72 0.32 19.24
N ALA A 169 6.12 0.21 20.43
CA ALA A 169 5.80 1.36 21.26
C ALA A 169 7.07 2.12 21.71
N GLU A 170 8.16 1.42 22.00
CA GLU A 170 9.47 2.04 22.25
C GLU A 170 10.04 2.70 20.99
N ALA A 171 10.03 2.00 19.85
CA ALA A 171 10.62 2.49 18.60
C ALA A 171 9.88 3.71 18.05
N TRP A 172 8.57 3.80 18.25
CA TRP A 172 7.68 4.82 17.69
C TRP A 172 7.25 5.91 18.69
N GLN A 173 7.80 5.90 19.91
CA GLN A 173 7.39 6.83 20.98
C GLN A 173 7.54 8.31 20.63
N ASP A 174 8.49 8.67 19.76
CA ASP A 174 8.73 10.06 19.36
C ASP A 174 7.66 10.59 18.39
N TRP A 175 6.93 9.70 17.72
CA TRP A 175 5.92 10.07 16.74
C TRP A 175 4.49 10.04 17.31
N LEU A 176 4.27 9.21 18.33
CA LEU A 176 2.95 8.87 18.84
C LEU A 176 2.71 9.41 20.26
N PRO A 177 1.52 9.95 20.55
CA PRO A 177 1.19 10.41 21.90
C PRO A 177 1.08 9.23 22.89
N PRO A 178 1.26 9.47 24.21
CA PRO A 178 1.20 8.40 25.21
C PRO A 178 -0.06 7.54 25.17
N ALA A 179 -1.24 8.14 24.90
CA ALA A 179 -2.49 7.41 24.78
C ALA A 179 -2.50 6.43 23.59
N ALA A 180 -1.86 6.78 22.47
CA ALA A 180 -1.71 5.90 21.32
C ALA A 180 -0.77 4.73 21.63
N LEU A 181 0.31 4.99 22.38
CA LEU A 181 1.25 3.94 22.81
C LEU A 181 0.59 2.91 23.74
N HIS A 182 -0.45 3.29 24.49
CA HIS A 182 -1.19 2.37 25.34
C HIS A 182 -1.96 1.32 24.52
N THR A 183 -2.77 1.75 23.54
CA THR A 183 -3.51 0.80 22.68
C THR A 183 -2.59 0.03 21.74
N LEU A 184 -1.49 0.66 21.30
CA LEU A 184 -0.45 0.00 20.51
C LEU A 184 0.12 -1.21 21.25
N ARG A 185 0.51 -1.05 22.54
CA ARG A 185 0.97 -2.18 23.36
C ARG A 185 -0.10 -3.24 23.58
N ALA A 186 -1.37 -2.83 23.68
CA ALA A 186 -2.47 -3.74 23.95
C ALA A 186 -2.86 -4.62 22.74
N GLY A 187 -2.76 -4.10 21.51
CA GLY A 187 -3.26 -4.82 20.33
C GLY A 187 -2.70 -4.39 18.97
N GLY A 188 -1.67 -3.54 18.93
CA GLY A 188 -1.05 -3.13 17.66
C GLY A 188 -1.82 -2.06 16.88
N PHE A 189 -2.85 -1.42 17.48
CA PHE A 189 -3.66 -0.38 16.84
C PHE A 189 -3.76 0.87 17.72
N TYR A 190 -4.02 2.03 17.12
CA TYR A 190 -4.12 3.29 17.86
C TYR A 190 -4.84 4.38 17.09
N THR A 191 -5.17 5.47 17.79
CA THR A 191 -5.62 6.72 17.16
C THR A 191 -4.79 7.90 17.65
N ALA A 192 -4.56 8.87 16.77
CA ALA A 192 -3.84 10.09 17.10
C ALA A 192 -4.34 11.26 16.23
N GLN A 193 -4.23 12.49 16.75
CA GLN A 193 -4.53 13.68 15.96
C GLN A 193 -3.34 13.98 15.02
N VAL A 194 -3.64 14.17 13.74
CA VAL A 194 -2.66 14.57 12.73
C VAL A 194 -2.46 16.08 12.81
N TRP A 195 -3.57 16.82 12.71
CA TRP A 195 -3.69 18.27 12.92
C TRP A 195 -5.14 18.60 13.34
N PRO A 196 -5.46 19.83 13.77
CA PRO A 196 -6.81 20.19 14.21
C PRO A 196 -7.89 19.83 13.18
N GLY A 197 -8.89 19.07 13.61
CA GLY A 197 -9.98 18.61 12.74
C GLY A 197 -9.69 17.31 11.96
N LEU A 198 -8.47 16.78 11.98
CA LEU A 198 -8.12 15.49 11.39
C LEU A 198 -7.52 14.52 12.40
N ARG A 199 -8.23 13.41 12.60
CA ARG A 199 -7.79 12.25 13.36
C ARG A 199 -7.32 11.14 12.43
N LEU A 200 -6.31 10.41 12.85
CA LEU A 200 -5.87 9.18 12.23
C LEU A 200 -6.24 7.99 13.10
N VAL A 201 -6.69 6.92 12.46
CA VAL A 201 -6.86 5.59 13.05
C VAL A 201 -5.93 4.63 12.34
N SER A 202 -5.00 4.03 13.06
CA SER A 202 -4.12 2.97 12.58
C SER A 202 -4.65 1.62 13.09
N LEU A 203 -5.06 0.76 12.16
CA LEU A 203 -5.62 -0.56 12.45
C LEU A 203 -4.56 -1.66 12.32
N ASN A 204 -4.63 -2.64 13.21
CA ASN A 204 -3.92 -3.90 13.08
C ASN A 204 -4.78 -4.86 12.26
N MET A 205 -4.52 -4.90 10.95
CA MET A 205 -5.30 -5.71 10.02
C MET A 205 -5.00 -7.21 10.13
N ASN A 206 -4.00 -7.63 10.91
CA ASN A 206 -3.73 -9.05 11.16
C ASN A 206 -4.86 -9.76 11.92
N PHE A 207 -5.69 -9.02 12.66
CA PHE A 207 -6.89 -9.56 13.31
C PHE A 207 -8.05 -9.82 12.33
N CYS A 208 -7.90 -9.41 11.07
CA CYS A 208 -8.82 -9.77 10.00
C CYS A 208 -8.23 -10.82 9.04
N SER A 209 -6.92 -11.08 9.09
CA SER A 209 -6.22 -11.87 8.07
C SER A 209 -6.67 -13.33 8.05
N GLN A 210 -6.85 -13.87 6.85
CA GLN A 210 -7.11 -15.31 6.66
C GLN A 210 -5.87 -16.16 6.99
N ALA A 211 -4.67 -15.57 6.92
CA ALA A 211 -3.41 -16.26 7.20
C ALA A 211 -3.05 -16.27 8.70
N ASN A 212 -3.75 -15.51 9.53
CA ASN A 212 -3.53 -15.52 10.98
C ASN A 212 -4.23 -16.73 11.61
N PHE A 213 -3.50 -17.83 11.73
CA PHE A 213 -4.02 -19.10 12.23
C PHE A 213 -4.52 -19.04 13.69
N TRP A 214 -4.12 -18.04 14.49
CA TRP A 214 -4.65 -17.86 15.85
C TRP A 214 -6.15 -17.55 15.86
N LEU A 215 -6.69 -17.02 14.77
CA LEU A 215 -8.12 -16.72 14.64
C LEU A 215 -8.99 -17.98 14.54
N LEU A 216 -8.40 -19.16 14.33
CA LEU A 216 -9.10 -20.44 14.43
C LEU A 216 -9.66 -20.70 15.83
N ILE A 217 -9.03 -20.14 16.88
CA ILE A 217 -9.52 -20.25 18.26
C ILE A 217 -10.76 -19.36 18.45
N ASN A 218 -10.64 -18.08 18.08
CA ASN A 218 -11.74 -17.13 18.10
C ASN A 218 -11.46 -15.97 17.14
N ALA A 219 -12.29 -15.85 16.10
CA ALA A 219 -12.25 -14.78 15.11
C ALA A 219 -13.26 -13.64 15.38
N THR A 220 -13.98 -13.69 16.50
CA THR A 220 -14.98 -12.67 16.86
C THR A 220 -14.28 -11.42 17.37
N ASP A 221 -14.31 -10.36 16.55
CA ASP A 221 -13.68 -9.05 16.78
C ASP A 221 -12.43 -9.12 17.67
N PRO A 222 -11.33 -9.72 17.19
CA PRO A 222 -10.15 -9.92 18.02
C PRO A 222 -9.61 -8.59 18.54
N ALA A 223 -9.28 -8.56 19.83
CA ALA A 223 -8.92 -7.36 20.58
C ALA A 223 -10.04 -6.29 20.73
N GLY A 224 -11.28 -6.59 20.33
CA GLY A 224 -12.37 -5.61 20.31
C GLY A 224 -12.10 -4.45 19.35
N GLN A 225 -11.31 -4.67 18.31
CA GLN A 225 -10.79 -3.61 17.45
C GLN A 225 -11.90 -2.90 16.65
N LEU A 226 -12.89 -3.62 16.12
CA LEU A 226 -14.02 -3.01 15.42
C LEU A 226 -14.93 -2.26 16.39
N GLN A 227 -15.17 -2.82 17.58
CA GLN A 227 -15.91 -2.13 18.64
C GLN A 227 -15.21 -0.82 19.06
N TRP A 228 -13.89 -0.86 19.21
CA TRP A 228 -13.06 0.32 19.48
C TRP A 228 -13.11 1.33 18.33
N LEU A 229 -12.98 0.89 17.08
CA LEU A 229 -13.06 1.74 15.90
C LEU A 229 -14.40 2.49 15.84
N MET A 230 -15.52 1.80 16.09
CA MET A 230 -16.83 2.45 16.16
C MET A 230 -16.89 3.55 17.20
N GLY A 231 -16.28 3.34 18.38
CA GLY A 231 -16.18 4.35 19.43
C GLY A 231 -15.40 5.59 18.96
N VAL A 232 -14.22 5.37 18.36
CA VAL A 232 -13.38 6.47 17.83
C VAL A 232 -14.09 7.26 16.74
N LEU A 233 -14.81 6.59 15.83
CA LEU A 233 -15.57 7.24 14.77
C LEU A 233 -16.78 8.00 15.30
N ALA A 234 -17.47 7.47 16.32
CA ALA A 234 -18.58 8.16 16.97
C ALA A 234 -18.11 9.42 17.72
N ASP A 235 -16.96 9.34 18.41
CA ASP A 235 -16.33 10.49 19.05
C ASP A 235 -15.92 11.55 18.02
N ALA A 236 -15.28 11.14 16.92
CA ALA A 236 -14.91 12.06 15.83
C ALA A 236 -16.15 12.71 15.18
N GLU A 237 -17.23 11.96 14.96
CA GLU A 237 -18.49 12.50 14.44
C GLU A 237 -19.10 13.55 15.39
N ARG A 238 -19.14 13.27 16.69
CA ARG A 238 -19.60 14.22 17.72
C ARG A 238 -18.75 15.49 17.74
N ASP A 239 -17.44 15.33 17.64
CA ASP A 239 -16.47 16.42 17.77
C ASP A 239 -16.25 17.16 16.43
N GLY A 240 -16.93 16.75 15.35
CA GLY A 240 -16.83 17.36 14.04
C GLY A 240 -15.50 17.11 13.32
N GLU A 241 -14.71 16.15 13.80
CA GLU A 241 -13.44 15.74 13.18
C GLU A 241 -13.68 14.86 11.94
N LYS A 242 -12.71 14.89 11.02
CA LYS A 242 -12.58 13.88 9.97
C LYS A 242 -11.58 12.82 10.36
N VAL A 243 -11.72 11.64 9.74
CA VAL A 243 -10.87 10.49 10.03
C VAL A 243 -10.18 9.97 8.78
N HIS A 244 -8.86 9.83 8.88
CA HIS A 244 -8.08 8.96 7.99
C HIS A 244 -7.89 7.60 8.65
N ILE A 245 -8.16 6.53 7.91
CA ILE A 245 -7.86 5.17 8.37
C ILE A 245 -6.63 4.67 7.63
N ILE A 246 -5.64 4.17 8.36
CA ILE A 246 -4.51 3.44 7.80
C ILE A 246 -4.50 2.01 8.31
N GLY A 247 -4.07 1.08 7.48
CA GLY A 247 -3.86 -0.31 7.84
C GLY A 247 -2.96 -0.99 6.83
N HIS A 248 -2.60 -2.24 7.06
CA HIS A 248 -1.76 -2.98 6.13
C HIS A 248 -2.60 -3.74 5.09
N ILE A 249 -3.23 -4.86 5.49
CA ILE A 249 -4.07 -5.70 4.63
C ILE A 249 -5.37 -4.95 4.28
N PRO A 250 -5.74 -4.86 2.99
CA PRO A 250 -6.96 -4.15 2.61
C PRO A 250 -8.24 -4.91 3.01
N PRO A 251 -9.36 -4.20 3.28
CA PRO A 251 -10.55 -4.79 3.89
C PRO A 251 -11.20 -5.95 3.12
N ALA A 252 -11.14 -5.99 1.79
CA ALA A 252 -11.71 -7.10 1.03
C ALA A 252 -10.86 -8.38 1.05
N HIS A 253 -9.64 -8.31 1.61
CA HIS A 253 -8.75 -9.45 1.79
C HIS A 253 -8.96 -10.14 3.15
N CYS A 254 -9.66 -9.47 4.06
CA CYS A 254 -10.01 -9.98 5.38
C CYS A 254 -10.96 -11.19 5.37
N LEU A 255 -11.04 -11.88 6.51
CA LEU A 255 -12.09 -12.84 6.84
C LEU A 255 -13.47 -12.21 6.61
N ARG A 256 -14.37 -12.99 6.00
CA ARG A 256 -15.70 -12.52 5.56
C ARG A 256 -16.43 -11.75 6.67
N SER A 257 -16.58 -12.33 7.85
CA SER A 257 -17.32 -11.69 8.95
C SER A 257 -16.70 -10.35 9.37
N TRP A 258 -15.36 -10.28 9.44
CA TRP A 258 -14.68 -9.03 9.80
C TRP A 258 -14.86 -7.97 8.71
N SER A 259 -14.61 -8.35 7.46
CA SER A 259 -14.75 -7.49 6.29
C SER A 259 -16.16 -6.89 6.16
N TRP A 260 -17.20 -7.70 6.38
CA TRP A 260 -18.59 -7.25 6.33
C TRP A 260 -18.96 -6.28 7.46
N ASN A 261 -18.45 -6.49 8.67
CA ASN A 261 -18.66 -5.54 9.77
C ASN A 261 -17.88 -4.24 9.55
N TYR A 262 -16.65 -4.31 9.03
CA TYR A 262 -15.91 -3.12 8.64
C TYR A 262 -16.65 -2.31 7.56
N TYR A 263 -17.20 -2.99 6.54
CA TYR A 263 -18.00 -2.36 5.49
C TYR A 263 -19.22 -1.59 6.02
N ARG A 264 -19.91 -2.17 7.02
CA ARG A 264 -21.03 -1.53 7.73
C ARG A 264 -20.60 -0.29 8.48
N ILE A 265 -19.47 -0.36 9.18
CA ILE A 265 -18.90 0.76 9.93
C ILE A 265 -18.54 1.90 8.98
N VAL A 266 -17.85 1.60 7.87
CA VAL A 266 -17.52 2.59 6.84
C VAL A 266 -18.78 3.26 6.29
N ASN A 267 -19.83 2.48 6.02
CA ASN A 267 -21.12 2.99 5.57
C ASN A 267 -21.79 3.93 6.60
N ARG A 268 -21.86 3.52 7.87
CA ARG A 268 -22.45 4.34 8.95
C ARG A 268 -21.71 5.67 9.12
N PHE A 269 -20.39 5.67 8.95
CA PHE A 269 -19.53 6.83 9.17
C PHE A 269 -19.02 7.46 7.86
N GLU A 270 -19.75 7.31 6.74
CA GLU A 270 -19.36 7.87 5.44
C GLU A 270 -19.19 9.41 5.45
N GLY A 271 -19.83 10.09 6.40
CA GLY A 271 -19.67 11.54 6.60
C GLY A 271 -18.43 11.93 7.41
N THR A 272 -17.81 10.99 8.12
CA THR A 272 -16.72 11.21 9.08
C THR A 272 -15.39 10.70 8.51
N ILE A 273 -15.39 9.56 7.82
CA ILE A 273 -14.19 9.00 7.17
C ILE A 273 -13.90 9.79 5.88
N ALA A 274 -12.76 10.48 5.85
CA ALA A 274 -12.34 11.27 4.70
C ALA A 274 -11.50 10.49 3.68
N ALA A 275 -10.72 9.52 4.13
CA ALA A 275 -9.90 8.66 3.29
C ALA A 275 -9.44 7.39 4.04
N GLN A 276 -9.12 6.33 3.29
CA GLN A 276 -8.55 5.11 3.82
C GLN A 276 -7.33 4.70 2.99
N PHE A 277 -6.29 4.16 3.64
CA PHE A 277 -5.00 3.88 3.00
C PHE A 277 -4.42 2.54 3.48
N PHE A 278 -4.07 1.68 2.52
CA PHE A 278 -3.58 0.33 2.74
C PHE A 278 -2.37 0.00 1.84
N GLY A 279 -1.75 -1.16 2.06
CA GLY A 279 -0.64 -1.71 1.28
C GLY A 279 -0.83 -3.20 1.04
N HIS A 280 0.16 -4.02 1.38
CA HIS A 280 0.12 -5.50 1.40
C HIS A 280 0.06 -6.18 0.03
N THR A 281 -0.71 -5.65 -0.93
CA THR A 281 -0.86 -6.28 -2.25
C THR A 281 0.34 -6.04 -3.15
N HIS A 282 1.21 -5.10 -2.78
CA HIS A 282 2.37 -4.62 -3.52
C HIS A 282 2.04 -3.90 -4.85
N LEU A 283 0.77 -3.87 -5.25
CA LEU A 283 0.27 -3.31 -6.49
C LEU A 283 -0.39 -1.94 -6.28
N ASP A 284 -0.52 -1.17 -7.35
CA ASP A 284 -1.15 0.16 -7.35
C ASP A 284 -2.65 0.05 -7.69
N GLU A 285 -3.49 -0.08 -6.66
CA GLU A 285 -4.93 -0.31 -6.82
C GLU A 285 -5.77 0.41 -5.76
N PHE A 286 -7.07 0.11 -5.73
CA PHE A 286 -8.01 0.69 -4.78
C PHE A 286 -9.22 -0.22 -4.58
N GLU A 287 -9.93 -0.05 -3.47
CA GLU A 287 -11.20 -0.73 -3.20
C GLU A 287 -12.32 0.31 -2.98
N LEU A 288 -13.42 0.17 -3.72
CA LEU A 288 -14.60 1.02 -3.57
C LEU A 288 -15.62 0.43 -2.59
N PHE A 289 -16.20 1.32 -1.78
CA PHE A 289 -17.30 1.04 -0.88
C PHE A 289 -18.57 1.67 -1.43
N TYR A 290 -19.69 0.97 -1.29
CA TYR A 290 -21.01 1.38 -1.76
C TYR A 290 -22.01 1.31 -0.59
N ASP A 291 -23.14 1.99 -0.77
CA ASP A 291 -24.27 1.93 0.14
C ASP A 291 -24.76 0.49 0.34
N GLU A 292 -25.12 0.11 1.56
CA GLU A 292 -25.52 -1.29 1.84
C GLU A 292 -26.84 -1.70 1.20
N GLU A 293 -27.74 -0.74 0.99
CA GLU A 293 -29.10 -0.99 0.54
C GLU A 293 -29.14 -1.42 -0.93
N THR A 294 -28.37 -0.75 -1.79
CA THR A 294 -28.43 -0.93 -3.25
C THR A 294 -27.08 -1.27 -3.90
N LEU A 295 -25.97 -1.07 -3.19
CA LEU A 295 -24.60 -1.29 -3.69
C LEU A 295 -24.31 -0.49 -4.98
N SER A 296 -24.86 0.73 -5.07
CA SER A 296 -24.87 1.51 -6.31
C SER A 296 -24.24 2.90 -6.16
N ARG A 297 -24.37 3.51 -4.98
CA ARG A 297 -23.80 4.81 -4.66
C ARG A 297 -22.45 4.61 -3.96
N PRO A 298 -21.32 5.04 -4.56
CA PRO A 298 -20.03 4.95 -3.89
C PRO A 298 -19.99 5.89 -2.67
N VAL A 299 -19.61 5.36 -1.51
CA VAL A 299 -19.61 6.06 -0.21
C VAL A 299 -18.20 6.31 0.32
N SER A 300 -17.24 5.47 -0.05
CA SER A 300 -15.85 5.58 0.39
C SER A 300 -14.90 4.88 -0.58
N ILE A 301 -13.61 5.13 -0.40
CA ILE A 301 -12.53 4.52 -1.16
C ILE A 301 -11.37 4.19 -0.22
N ALA A 302 -10.78 3.01 -0.41
CA ALA A 302 -9.51 2.62 0.16
C ALA A 302 -8.45 2.63 -0.93
N PHE A 303 -7.45 3.49 -0.80
CA PHE A 303 -6.30 3.50 -1.70
C PHE A 303 -5.29 2.44 -1.25
N ILE A 304 -4.88 1.57 -2.16
CA ILE A 304 -3.90 0.53 -1.90
C ILE A 304 -2.62 0.95 -2.64
N ALA A 305 -1.64 1.42 -1.89
CA ALA A 305 -0.42 1.92 -2.49
C ALA A 305 0.50 0.75 -2.88
N PRO A 306 1.26 0.87 -3.97
CA PRO A 306 2.21 -0.16 -4.36
C PRO A 306 3.40 -0.19 -3.40
N SER A 307 4.07 -1.34 -3.36
CA SER A 307 5.20 -1.58 -2.46
C SER A 307 6.44 -0.79 -2.83
N VAL A 308 7.29 -0.54 -1.83
CA VAL A 308 8.68 -0.16 -2.08
C VAL A 308 9.47 -1.35 -2.61
N THR A 309 9.24 -2.56 -2.08
CA THR A 309 9.94 -3.78 -2.54
C THR A 309 9.70 -4.10 -4.02
N THR A 310 10.59 -4.92 -4.57
CA THR A 310 10.48 -5.53 -5.90
C THR A 310 9.70 -6.84 -5.91
N TYR A 311 9.43 -7.41 -4.74
CA TYR A 311 8.76 -8.69 -4.58
C TYR A 311 7.29 -8.62 -5.03
N ILE A 312 6.77 -9.48 -5.91
CA ILE A 312 7.49 -10.34 -6.87
C ILE A 312 7.50 -9.68 -8.23
N ASN A 313 8.67 -9.66 -8.85
CA ASN A 313 8.82 -9.34 -10.27
C ASN A 313 8.16 -8.01 -10.66
N LEU A 314 8.05 -7.10 -9.70
CA LEU A 314 7.73 -5.72 -9.94
C LEU A 314 9.04 -5.06 -10.38
N ASN A 315 9.41 -5.42 -11.63
CA ASN A 315 9.62 -4.54 -12.79
C ASN A 315 10.69 -4.98 -13.86
N PRO A 316 10.64 -6.08 -14.63
CA PRO A 316 11.73 -6.52 -15.56
C PRO A 316 12.05 -5.86 -16.96
N GLY A 317 13.12 -6.37 -17.59
CA GLY A 317 13.40 -6.38 -19.06
C GLY A 317 14.90 -6.63 -19.37
N ALA A 318 15.38 -7.50 -20.29
CA ALA A 318 14.89 -8.46 -21.32
C ALA A 318 16.10 -9.37 -21.77
N PRO A 319 16.06 -10.31 -22.77
CA PRO A 319 15.01 -11.16 -23.34
C PRO A 319 15.30 -12.68 -23.15
N GLN A 320 14.26 -13.52 -23.12
CA GLN A 320 14.33 -14.88 -23.70
C GLN A 320 13.17 -15.01 -24.69
N THR A 321 13.51 -15.42 -25.90
CA THR A 321 12.69 -15.51 -27.11
C THR A 321 11.28 -16.10 -26.90
N PRO A 322 10.21 -15.48 -27.42
CA PRO A 322 8.98 -16.19 -27.73
C PRO A 322 9.06 -16.75 -29.16
N ALA A 323 9.04 -18.07 -29.27
CA ALA A 323 8.54 -18.70 -30.48
C ALA A 323 7.06 -18.33 -30.64
N CYS A 324 6.70 -17.89 -31.85
CA CYS A 324 5.34 -17.77 -32.38
C CYS A 324 4.47 -16.58 -31.89
N VAL A 325 4.50 -15.49 -32.65
CA VAL A 325 3.35 -14.56 -32.78
C VAL A 325 2.92 -14.56 -34.25
N PRO A 326 1.63 -14.81 -34.59
CA PRO A 326 1.13 -14.80 -35.96
C PRO A 326 0.88 -13.35 -36.48
N PRO A 327 0.89 -13.12 -37.82
CA PRO A 327 1.24 -11.82 -38.40
C PRO A 327 0.16 -10.70 -38.41
N ASN A 328 -1.02 -10.86 -37.78
CA ASN A 328 -2.16 -9.97 -38.06
C ASN A 328 -2.81 -9.33 -36.81
N GLN A 329 -2.04 -8.60 -36.00
CA GLN A 329 -2.61 -7.65 -35.03
C GLN A 329 -2.05 -6.23 -35.24
N PRO A 330 -2.89 -5.18 -35.12
CA PRO A 330 -2.44 -3.81 -35.24
C PRO A 330 -1.50 -3.44 -34.09
N SER A 331 -0.45 -2.69 -34.43
CA SER A 331 0.57 -2.20 -33.51
C SER A 331 -0.05 -1.37 -32.38
N PRO A 332 0.36 -1.54 -31.11
CA PRO A 332 -0.03 -0.64 -30.04
C PRO A 332 0.43 0.81 -30.35
N PRO A 333 -0.24 1.83 -29.78
CA PRO A 333 0.22 3.22 -29.85
C PRO A 333 1.67 3.34 -29.32
N PRO A 334 2.43 4.38 -29.71
CA PRO A 334 3.82 4.54 -29.28
C PRO A 334 3.88 4.42 -27.76
N ALA A 335 4.52 3.34 -27.30
CA ALA A 335 4.64 3.04 -25.90
C ALA A 335 5.27 4.23 -25.20
N LEU A 336 4.64 4.71 -24.13
CA LEU A 336 5.34 5.44 -23.08
C LEU A 336 6.42 4.49 -22.56
N THR A 337 7.61 4.52 -23.18
CA THR A 337 8.78 3.73 -22.78
C THR A 337 9.36 4.37 -21.53
N VAL A 338 8.71 4.15 -20.39
CA VAL A 338 9.27 4.41 -19.07
C VAL A 338 9.75 3.06 -18.54
N PRO A 339 11.07 2.87 -18.33
CA PRO A 339 11.55 1.61 -17.80
C PRO A 339 11.38 1.52 -16.25
N PRO A 340 11.51 0.32 -15.69
CA PRO A 340 10.62 -0.22 -14.65
C PRO A 340 11.25 -0.23 -13.20
N ALA A 341 10.50 -0.28 -12.08
CA ALA A 341 10.92 0.14 -10.75
C ALA A 341 10.24 -0.30 -9.40
N ALA A 342 10.98 -0.16 -8.29
CA ALA A 342 10.48 0.00 -6.90
C ALA A 342 9.66 1.29 -6.72
N GLY A 343 8.70 1.41 -5.78
CA GLY A 343 7.76 2.55 -5.75
C GLY A 343 7.42 3.15 -4.39
N TYR A 344 6.99 4.42 -4.37
CA TYR A 344 6.31 5.04 -3.23
C TYR A 344 5.23 6.01 -3.71
N ARG A 345 4.39 6.48 -2.78
CA ARG A 345 3.21 7.29 -3.08
C ARG A 345 3.22 8.59 -2.29
N VAL A 346 2.71 9.66 -2.90
CA VAL A 346 2.38 10.92 -2.24
C VAL A 346 0.92 11.24 -2.47
N TYR A 347 0.19 11.55 -1.40
CA TYR A 347 -1.20 12.04 -1.47
C TYR A 347 -1.23 13.55 -1.30
N GLU A 348 -1.96 14.24 -2.17
CA GLU A 348 -2.40 15.60 -1.92
C GLU A 348 -3.78 15.53 -1.26
N VAL A 349 -3.95 16.18 -0.11
CA VAL A 349 -5.20 16.21 0.65
C VAL A 349 -5.65 17.64 0.93
N ALA A 350 -6.95 17.83 1.18
CA ALA A 350 -7.45 19.10 1.69
C ALA A 350 -6.78 19.41 3.04
N GLY A 351 -6.15 20.57 3.14
CA GLY A 351 -5.31 20.96 4.27
C GLY A 351 -6.10 21.30 5.53
N SER A 352 -5.41 21.89 6.51
CA SER A 352 -6.00 22.30 7.77
C SER A 352 -6.64 23.69 7.65
N TYR A 353 -7.98 23.74 7.64
CA TYR A 353 -8.77 24.97 7.74
C TYR A 353 -10.20 24.64 8.23
N PRO A 354 -10.94 25.61 8.79
CA PRO A 354 -12.30 25.38 9.27
C PRO A 354 -13.22 24.84 8.16
N GLY A 355 -13.88 23.71 8.42
CA GLY A 355 -14.77 23.06 7.45
C GLY A 355 -14.07 22.27 6.34
N SER A 356 -12.75 22.06 6.44
CA SER A 356 -12.01 21.22 5.49
C SER A 356 -12.58 19.81 5.42
N SER A 357 -12.65 19.26 4.21
CA SER A 357 -13.08 17.87 3.99
C SER A 357 -12.01 16.86 4.41
N HIS A 358 -10.74 17.31 4.49
CA HIS A 358 -9.55 16.47 4.64
C HIS A 358 -9.42 15.33 3.62
N ALA A 359 -10.25 15.29 2.59
CA ALA A 359 -10.26 14.23 1.59
C ALA A 359 -9.04 14.30 0.68
N VAL A 360 -8.72 13.17 0.04
CA VAL A 360 -7.71 13.09 -1.03
C VAL A 360 -8.18 13.91 -2.23
N LEU A 361 -7.30 14.77 -2.73
CA LEU A 361 -7.51 15.66 -3.87
C LEU A 361 -6.83 15.14 -5.14
N ASP A 362 -5.64 14.56 -5.02
CA ASP A 362 -4.93 13.82 -6.06
C ASP A 362 -3.88 12.91 -5.40
N HIS A 363 -3.26 12.03 -6.17
CA HIS A 363 -2.11 11.28 -5.72
C HIS A 363 -1.07 11.07 -6.84
N GLU A 364 0.19 10.96 -6.43
CA GLU A 364 1.34 10.79 -7.30
C GLU A 364 2.12 9.53 -6.92
N THR A 365 2.35 8.64 -7.88
CA THR A 365 3.24 7.48 -7.69
C THR A 365 4.62 7.82 -8.24
N PHE A 366 5.66 7.52 -7.46
CA PHE A 366 7.06 7.69 -7.82
C PHE A 366 7.73 6.33 -7.83
N ILE A 367 8.69 6.17 -8.73
CA ILE A 367 9.31 4.90 -8.98
C ILE A 367 10.84 5.02 -9.21
N LEU A 368 11.61 4.01 -8.84
CA LEU A 368 13.02 3.86 -9.17
C LEU A 368 13.28 2.87 -10.29
N ASN A 369 13.68 3.34 -11.48
CA ASN A 369 14.00 2.47 -12.58
C ASN A 369 15.25 1.59 -12.30
N LEU A 370 15.10 0.29 -11.95
CA LEU A 370 16.29 -0.51 -11.59
C LEU A 370 17.12 -0.90 -12.81
N THR A 371 16.55 -0.89 -14.02
CA THR A 371 17.33 -1.18 -15.24
C THR A 371 18.35 -0.08 -15.46
N GLU A 372 17.91 1.18 -15.38
CA GLU A 372 18.81 2.34 -15.45
C GLU A 372 19.73 2.42 -14.23
N ALA A 373 19.19 2.21 -13.02
CA ALA A 373 19.98 2.34 -11.79
C ALA A 373 21.06 1.27 -11.66
N ASN A 374 20.81 0.03 -12.10
CA ASN A 374 21.80 -1.04 -12.09
C ASN A 374 22.78 -0.95 -13.27
N ALA A 375 22.42 -0.27 -14.36
CA ALA A 375 23.34 0.02 -15.47
C ALA A 375 24.25 1.23 -15.19
N ALA A 376 23.88 2.09 -14.25
CA ALA A 376 24.64 3.28 -13.90
C ALA A 376 26.00 2.93 -13.25
N PRO A 377 27.02 3.81 -13.40
CA PRO A 377 28.31 3.60 -12.75
C PRO A 377 28.19 3.41 -11.23
N PRO A 378 29.02 2.55 -10.60
CA PRO A 378 29.02 2.38 -9.15
C PRO A 378 29.11 3.71 -8.39
N GLY A 379 28.28 3.88 -7.37
CA GLY A 379 28.20 5.11 -6.57
C GLY A 379 27.27 6.20 -7.14
N THR A 380 26.71 6.01 -8.34
CA THR A 380 25.66 6.90 -8.87
C THR A 380 24.40 6.77 -8.04
N ARG A 381 23.87 7.89 -7.54
CA ARG A 381 22.60 7.87 -6.81
C ARG A 381 21.45 7.56 -7.78
N PRO A 382 20.55 6.65 -7.42
CA PRO A 382 19.53 6.17 -8.33
C PRO A 382 18.38 7.19 -8.41
N PRO A 383 18.02 7.70 -9.60
CA PRO A 383 17.01 8.74 -9.73
C PRO A 383 15.62 8.12 -9.56
N TRP A 384 14.85 8.55 -8.56
CA TRP A 384 13.43 8.24 -8.57
C TRP A 384 12.67 9.32 -9.33
N GLN A 385 11.70 8.86 -10.10
CA GLN A 385 10.94 9.70 -10.99
C GLN A 385 9.45 9.51 -10.77
N ARG A 386 8.68 10.56 -11.03
CA ARG A 386 7.22 10.48 -10.98
C ARG A 386 6.73 9.64 -12.14
N LEU A 387 6.01 8.56 -11.85
CA LEU A 387 5.34 7.72 -12.85
C LEU A 387 4.10 8.42 -13.38
N TYR A 388 3.18 8.82 -12.49
CA TYR A 388 1.94 9.49 -12.88
C TYR A 388 1.34 10.32 -11.74
N SER A 389 0.38 11.19 -12.07
CA SER A 389 -0.63 11.71 -11.12
C SER A 389 -1.98 11.16 -11.54
N ALA A 390 -2.81 10.74 -10.58
CA ALA A 390 -4.05 10.02 -10.84
C ALA A 390 -5.04 10.85 -11.67
N ARG A 391 -5.30 12.09 -11.25
CA ARG A 391 -6.24 12.97 -11.97
C ARG A 391 -5.79 13.25 -13.39
N LYS A 392 -4.49 13.51 -13.59
CA LYS A 392 -3.95 13.78 -14.92
C LYS A 392 -4.00 12.54 -15.82
N ALA A 393 -3.56 11.38 -15.32
CA ALA A 393 -3.46 10.16 -16.11
C ALA A 393 -4.83 9.62 -16.53
N TYR A 394 -5.81 9.67 -15.63
CA TYR A 394 -7.12 9.08 -15.86
C TYR A 394 -8.20 10.12 -16.24
N GLY A 395 -7.85 11.40 -16.29
CA GLY A 395 -8.79 12.48 -16.60
C GLY A 395 -9.89 12.61 -15.54
N LEU A 396 -9.54 12.50 -14.25
CA LEU A 396 -10.51 12.56 -13.15
C LEU A 396 -10.77 14.02 -12.72
N PRO A 397 -12.05 14.46 -12.69
CA PRO A 397 -12.40 15.78 -12.18
C PRO A 397 -11.97 15.97 -10.72
N THR A 398 -12.19 14.96 -9.88
CA THR A 398 -11.74 14.88 -8.47
C THR A 398 -11.17 13.50 -8.18
N ALA A 399 -10.60 13.30 -6.99
CA ALA A 399 -10.20 11.98 -6.49
C ALA A 399 -11.24 11.35 -5.54
N PHE A 400 -12.51 11.79 -5.60
CA PHE A 400 -13.58 11.28 -4.75
C PHE A 400 -14.14 9.93 -5.23
N PRO A 401 -14.81 9.15 -4.35
CA PRO A 401 -15.29 7.80 -4.69
C PRO A 401 -16.12 7.71 -5.98
N SER A 402 -16.91 8.74 -6.30
CA SER A 402 -17.72 8.79 -7.52
C SER A 402 -16.91 8.84 -8.81
N ASP A 403 -15.75 9.49 -8.82
CA ASP A 403 -14.91 9.59 -10.01
C ASP A 403 -14.09 8.31 -10.23
N TRP A 404 -13.72 7.62 -9.15
CA TRP A 404 -13.13 6.28 -9.21
C TRP A 404 -14.15 5.22 -9.66
N ASP A 405 -15.40 5.26 -9.21
CA ASP A 405 -16.47 4.40 -9.75
C ASP A 405 -16.67 4.64 -11.26
N ARG A 406 -16.64 5.91 -11.68
CA ARG A 406 -16.71 6.27 -13.11
C ARG A 406 -15.50 5.76 -13.89
N LEU A 407 -14.30 5.78 -13.31
CA LEU A 407 -13.11 5.20 -13.91
C LEU A 407 -13.28 3.70 -14.15
N VAL A 408 -13.75 2.94 -13.14
CA VAL A 408 -14.06 1.51 -13.29
C VAL A 408 -15.06 1.27 -14.42
N ARG A 409 -16.09 2.11 -14.55
CA ARG A 409 -17.06 2.03 -15.66
C ARG A 409 -16.41 2.30 -17.01
N ARG A 410 -15.63 3.36 -17.14
CA ARG A 410 -14.93 3.72 -18.40
C ARG A 410 -13.98 2.61 -18.84
N MET A 411 -13.24 2.01 -17.91
CA MET A 411 -12.31 0.93 -18.22
C MET A 411 -13.00 -0.34 -18.75
N GLN A 412 -14.31 -0.53 -18.57
CA GLN A 412 -15.03 -1.67 -19.17
C GLN A 412 -15.00 -1.59 -20.71
N ASP A 413 -15.24 -0.39 -21.24
CA ASP A 413 -15.42 -0.14 -22.68
C ASP A 413 -14.16 0.42 -23.35
N ASP A 414 -13.30 1.13 -22.60
CA ASP A 414 -12.06 1.74 -23.09
C ASP A 414 -10.86 0.84 -22.73
N GLU A 415 -10.42 0.05 -23.71
CA GLU A 415 -9.28 -0.85 -23.54
C GLU A 415 -7.96 -0.11 -23.37
N GLN A 416 -7.77 1.05 -24.02
CA GLN A 416 -6.54 1.82 -23.88
C GLN A 416 -6.40 2.37 -22.46
N LEU A 417 -7.50 2.87 -21.88
CA LEU A 417 -7.55 3.32 -20.50
C LEU A 417 -7.31 2.16 -19.52
N PHE A 418 -7.88 0.98 -19.79
CA PHE A 418 -7.63 -0.21 -18.97
C PHE A 418 -6.17 -0.64 -19.02
N GLN A 419 -5.53 -0.67 -20.20
CA GLN A 419 -4.11 -1.02 -20.32
C GLN A 419 -3.20 0.03 -19.66
N LEU A 420 -3.57 1.31 -19.70
CA LEU A 420 -2.87 2.35 -18.93
C LEU A 420 -2.96 2.10 -17.42
N PHE A 421 -4.14 1.74 -16.91
CA PHE A 421 -4.31 1.36 -15.52
C PHE A 421 -3.50 0.10 -15.17
N TRP A 422 -3.53 -0.94 -16.02
CA TRP A 422 -2.76 -2.17 -15.86
C TRP A 422 -1.24 -1.93 -15.80
N PHE A 423 -0.75 -0.99 -16.61
CA PHE A 423 0.63 -0.53 -16.56
C PHE A 423 0.97 0.12 -15.22
N HIS A 424 0.14 1.04 -14.72
CA HIS A 424 0.34 1.68 -13.42
C HIS A 424 0.20 0.70 -12.24
N LEU A 425 -0.74 -0.25 -12.32
CA LEU A 425 -0.97 -1.31 -11.32
C LEU A 425 0.34 -2.02 -10.95
N HIS A 426 1.20 -2.25 -11.95
CA HIS A 426 2.50 -2.88 -11.77
C HIS A 426 3.66 -1.89 -11.80
N LYS A 427 3.48 -0.66 -11.29
CA LYS A 427 4.54 0.37 -11.22
C LYS A 427 5.26 0.63 -12.56
N GLY A 428 4.57 0.48 -13.69
CA GLY A 428 5.14 0.63 -15.02
C GLY A 428 5.78 -0.64 -15.60
N HIS A 429 5.46 -1.82 -15.06
CA HIS A 429 5.92 -3.08 -15.60
C HIS A 429 4.88 -4.20 -15.44
N PRO A 430 3.94 -4.27 -16.37
CA PRO A 430 3.02 -5.39 -16.41
C PRO A 430 3.76 -6.70 -16.72
N PRO A 431 3.17 -7.86 -16.35
CA PRO A 431 3.61 -9.16 -16.83
C PRO A 431 3.65 -9.23 -18.37
N HIS A 432 4.49 -10.11 -18.91
CA HIS A 432 4.56 -10.35 -20.36
C HIS A 432 3.24 -10.89 -20.93
N GLU A 433 2.52 -11.70 -20.15
CA GLU A 433 1.21 -12.19 -20.55
C GLU A 433 0.20 -11.02 -20.49
N PRO A 434 -0.45 -10.69 -21.62
CA PRO A 434 -1.43 -9.61 -21.63
C PRO A 434 -2.64 -9.94 -20.75
N CYS A 435 -3.15 -8.94 -20.03
CA CYS A 435 -4.38 -9.07 -19.26
C CYS A 435 -5.61 -9.08 -20.19
N GLY A 436 -6.01 -10.27 -20.65
CA GLY A 436 -7.19 -10.47 -21.48
C GLY A 436 -8.52 -10.33 -20.72
N SER A 437 -9.65 -10.62 -21.39
CA SER A 437 -10.99 -10.38 -20.85
C SER A 437 -11.27 -11.00 -19.46
N PRO A 438 -10.85 -12.25 -19.15
CA PRO A 438 -11.06 -12.80 -17.81
C PRO A 438 -10.24 -12.08 -16.72
N CYS A 439 -9.01 -11.68 -17.05
CA CYS A 439 -8.15 -10.91 -16.15
C CYS A 439 -8.76 -9.52 -15.90
N LYS A 440 -9.21 -8.84 -16.97
CA LYS A 440 -9.93 -7.56 -16.89
C LYS A 440 -11.18 -7.64 -16.02
N ALA A 441 -12.03 -8.65 -16.23
CA ALA A 441 -13.22 -8.87 -15.41
C ALA A 441 -12.88 -9.02 -13.92
N ALA A 442 -11.86 -9.83 -13.61
CA ALA A 442 -11.43 -10.05 -12.23
C ALA A 442 -10.86 -8.77 -11.59
N LEU A 443 -10.02 -8.01 -12.30
CA LEU A 443 -9.47 -6.75 -11.79
C LEU A 443 -10.56 -5.71 -11.55
N LEU A 444 -11.45 -5.48 -12.51
CA LEU A 444 -12.55 -4.50 -12.34
C LEU A 444 -13.47 -4.91 -11.18
N CYS A 445 -13.69 -6.20 -10.98
CA CYS A 445 -14.43 -6.72 -9.82
C CYS A 445 -13.68 -6.46 -8.51
N ALA A 446 -12.36 -6.61 -8.47
CA ALA A 446 -11.55 -6.35 -7.27
C ALA A 446 -11.64 -4.87 -6.88
N LEU A 447 -11.45 -3.97 -7.85
CA LEU A 447 -11.52 -2.51 -7.63
C LEU A 447 -12.87 -2.05 -7.07
N ARG A 448 -13.93 -2.77 -7.42
CA ARG A 448 -15.30 -2.50 -6.97
C ARG A 448 -15.66 -3.19 -5.64
N SER A 449 -14.79 -4.04 -5.10
CA SER A 449 -15.09 -4.90 -3.97
C SER A 449 -14.39 -4.43 -2.69
N GLY A 450 -14.98 -3.50 -1.93
CA GLY A 450 -14.51 -3.15 -0.58
C GLY A 450 -14.92 -4.13 0.54
N ARG A 451 -15.62 -5.24 0.20
CA ARG A 451 -15.92 -6.33 1.13
C ARG A 451 -15.64 -7.70 0.54
N ALA A 452 -15.18 -8.62 1.39
CA ALA A 452 -14.81 -9.97 1.02
C ALA A 452 -16.02 -10.82 0.60
N ALA A 453 -15.81 -11.62 -0.45
CA ALA A 453 -16.72 -12.68 -0.91
C ALA A 453 -18.16 -12.23 -1.18
N ASP A 454 -18.35 -11.05 -1.80
CA ASP A 454 -19.66 -10.58 -2.25
C ASP A 454 -19.77 -10.46 -3.79
N PRO A 455 -20.42 -11.43 -4.45
CA PRO A 455 -20.61 -11.38 -5.91
C PRO A 455 -21.52 -10.23 -6.36
N ALA A 456 -22.35 -9.65 -5.48
CA ALA A 456 -23.31 -8.62 -5.86
C ALA A 456 -22.63 -7.34 -6.37
N LEU A 457 -21.46 -7.00 -5.81
CA LEU A 457 -20.66 -5.85 -6.21
C LEU A 457 -20.15 -5.94 -7.66
N CYS A 458 -20.03 -7.15 -8.20
CA CYS A 458 -19.50 -7.37 -9.54
C CYS A 458 -20.58 -7.60 -10.60
N ARG A 459 -21.84 -7.80 -10.22
CA ARG A 459 -22.95 -8.04 -11.17
C ARG A 459 -23.09 -6.97 -12.26
N PRO A 460 -22.90 -5.66 -11.98
CA PRO A 460 -23.03 -4.63 -13.00
C PRO A 460 -21.81 -4.49 -13.93
N LEU A 461 -20.76 -5.30 -13.76
CA LEU A 461 -19.52 -5.20 -14.54
C LEU A 461 -19.56 -6.07 -15.79
N ARG A 462 -18.90 -5.58 -16.84
CA ARG A 462 -18.60 -6.26 -18.09
C ARG A 462 -17.08 -6.18 -18.34
N PRO A 463 -16.45 -7.20 -18.96
CA PRO A 463 -17.04 -8.47 -19.35
C PRO A 463 -17.49 -9.31 -18.14
N THR A 464 -18.58 -10.06 -18.29
CA THR A 464 -19.11 -10.89 -17.19
C THR A 464 -18.27 -12.14 -17.03
N LEU A 465 -17.90 -12.45 -15.79
CA LEU A 465 -17.18 -13.68 -15.45
C LEU A 465 -17.85 -14.30 -14.20
N PRO A 466 -18.07 -15.63 -14.14
CA PRO A 466 -18.62 -16.26 -12.95
C PRO A 466 -17.77 -15.94 -11.72
N PHE A 467 -18.40 -15.56 -10.62
CA PHE A 467 -17.68 -15.14 -9.40
C PHE A 467 -16.68 -16.18 -8.88
N PRO A 468 -16.96 -17.50 -8.88
CA PRO A 468 -15.94 -18.50 -8.50
C PRO A 468 -14.67 -18.42 -9.35
N ARG A 469 -14.80 -18.12 -10.64
CA ARG A 469 -13.65 -17.95 -11.54
C ARG A 469 -12.90 -16.64 -11.27
N ILE A 470 -13.62 -15.57 -10.91
CA ILE A 470 -13.01 -14.33 -10.43
C ILE A 470 -12.19 -14.61 -9.16
N GLN A 471 -12.77 -15.32 -8.18
CA GLN A 471 -12.09 -15.67 -6.93
C GLN A 471 -10.84 -16.52 -7.18
N GLU A 472 -10.89 -17.48 -8.11
CA GLU A 472 -9.72 -18.27 -8.48
C GLU A 472 -8.58 -17.39 -9.02
N LEU A 473 -8.90 -16.40 -9.87
CA LEU A 473 -7.91 -15.45 -10.38
C LEU A 473 -7.31 -14.58 -9.27
N TRP A 474 -8.14 -14.10 -8.33
CA TRP A 474 -7.65 -13.35 -7.17
C TRP A 474 -6.77 -14.20 -6.25
N HIS A 475 -7.14 -15.46 -6.00
CA HIS A 475 -6.33 -16.35 -5.16
C HIS A 475 -4.98 -16.65 -5.78
N ARG A 476 -4.90 -16.81 -7.11
CA ARG A 476 -3.62 -16.94 -7.81
C ARG A 476 -2.75 -15.69 -7.66
N GLN A 477 -3.33 -14.50 -7.62
CA GLN A 477 -2.60 -13.24 -7.41
C GLN A 477 -2.15 -13.05 -5.94
N ARG A 478 -2.90 -13.57 -4.97
CA ARG A 478 -2.58 -13.48 -3.52
C ARG A 478 -1.53 -14.48 -3.02
N LEU A 479 -1.19 -15.50 -3.82
CA LEU A 479 -0.25 -16.57 -3.46
C LEU A 479 1.14 -16.39 -4.10
N CYS A 480 1.38 -15.24 -4.75
CA CYS A 480 2.67 -14.86 -5.30
C CYS A 480 3.41 -13.96 -4.31
#